data_AF-A0A7V2S5K5-F1
#
_entry.id   AF-A0A7V2S5K5-F1
#
_cell.length_a   1.000
_cell.length_b   1.000
_cell.length_c   1.000
_cell.angle_alpha   90.00
_cell.angle_beta   90.00
_cell.angle_gamma   90.00
#
_symmetry.space_group_name_H-M   'P 1'
#
loop_
_entity.id
_entity.type
_entity.pdbx_description
1 polymer ?
#
loop_
_entity_poly.entity_id
_entity_poly.type
_entity_poly.pdbx_seq_one_letter_code
_entity_poly.pdbx_strand_id
1 'polypeptide(L)'
;MQLATTGVAAFFFYLWDKMAGRILAGRAYPKIVLPVSQRLVAFYADYIVVNRKGKVRVLSSHCTHLGCVINKVEDGNLVCPCHGSEFDMEGRAIKGPAYKPLPSYGFDKRDGQIFVKPEKA
;
A
#
# COMPACT_ATOMS: atom_id res chain seq x y z
N MET A 1 59.22 -1.37 8.72
CA MET A 1 58.21 -1.41 7.64
C MET A 1 56.83 -1.46 8.30
N GLN A 2 56.13 -0.33 8.38
CA GLN A 2 54.81 -0.27 9.03
C GLN A 2 53.96 0.75 8.29
N LEU A 3 53.49 0.34 7.12
CA LEU A 3 52.54 1.09 6.30
C LEU A 3 51.52 0.09 5.77
N ALA A 4 50.26 0.51 5.71
CA ALA A 4 49.11 -0.15 5.07
C ALA A 4 48.08 -0.90 5.94
N THR A 5 47.94 -0.65 7.25
CA THR A 5 46.75 -1.13 8.01
C THR A 5 45.60 -0.11 8.08
N THR A 6 45.87 1.18 7.87
CA THR A 6 44.87 2.25 7.99
C THR A 6 43.89 2.30 6.81
N GLY A 7 44.31 1.92 5.60
CA GLY A 7 43.49 1.99 4.39
C GLY A 7 42.32 0.99 4.38
N VAL A 8 42.56 -0.23 4.85
CA VAL A 8 41.53 -1.29 4.88
C VAL A 8 40.48 -0.98 5.95
N ALA A 9 40.88 -0.51 7.12
CA ALA A 9 39.97 -0.11 8.17
C ALA A 9 39.11 1.09 7.74
N ALA A 10 39.71 2.14 7.16
CA ALA A 10 38.96 3.30 6.67
C ALA A 10 37.98 2.92 5.54
N PHE A 11 38.39 2.02 4.64
CA PHE A 11 37.52 1.50 3.59
C PHE A 11 36.37 0.66 4.17
N PHE A 12 36.63 -0.19 5.16
CA PHE A 12 35.62 -0.99 5.84
C PHE A 12 34.64 -0.10 6.63
N PHE A 13 35.12 0.91 7.35
CA PHE A 13 34.26 1.88 8.03
C PHE A 13 33.42 2.70 7.04
N TYR A 14 34.00 3.14 5.93
CA TYR A 14 33.28 3.83 4.86
C TYR A 14 32.21 2.94 4.21
N LEU A 15 32.54 1.66 3.94
CA LEU A 15 31.60 0.68 3.38
C LEU A 15 30.50 0.34 4.39
N TRP A 16 30.84 0.16 5.66
CA TRP A 16 29.91 -0.12 6.75
C TRP A 16 28.96 1.05 6.98
N ASP A 17 29.45 2.30 6.99
CA ASP A 17 28.62 3.49 7.13
C ASP A 17 27.64 3.65 5.93
N LYS A 18 28.11 3.44 4.70
CA LYS A 18 27.26 3.44 3.49
C LYS A 18 26.21 2.31 3.48
N MET A 19 26.57 1.14 3.98
CA MET A 19 25.70 -0.05 3.96
C MET A 19 24.69 0.01 5.12
N ALA A 20 25.14 0.36 6.33
CA ALA A 20 24.30 0.59 7.50
C ALA A 20 23.38 1.81 7.31
N GLY A 21 23.86 2.90 6.70
CA GLY A 21 23.05 4.08 6.40
C GLY A 21 21.86 3.78 5.48
N ARG A 22 22.00 2.81 4.56
CA ARG A 22 20.88 2.33 3.71
C ARG A 22 19.91 1.40 4.43
N ILE A 23 20.38 0.69 5.45
CA ILE A 23 19.55 -0.20 6.29
C ILE A 23 18.79 0.61 7.36
N LEU A 24 19.42 1.67 7.89
CA LEU A 24 18.85 2.54 8.93
C LEU A 24 18.00 3.69 8.38
N ALA A 25 18.23 4.14 7.15
CA ALA A 25 17.27 4.93 6.39
C ALA A 25 16.12 4.01 5.96
N GLY A 26 15.32 3.60 6.94
CA GLY A 26 14.19 2.70 6.77
C GLY A 26 13.45 3.06 5.49
N ARG A 27 13.30 2.06 4.60
CA ARG A 27 12.76 2.18 3.25
C ARG A 27 11.67 3.25 3.28
N ALA A 28 11.99 4.45 2.79
CA ALA A 28 11.09 5.59 2.86
C ALA A 28 9.98 5.30 1.85
N TYR A 29 8.98 4.54 2.30
CA TYR A 29 7.86 4.23 1.46
C TYR A 29 7.19 5.56 1.10
N PRO A 30 6.89 5.78 -0.19
CA PRO A 30 6.28 7.03 -0.62
C PRO A 30 5.01 7.21 0.21
N LYS A 31 4.98 8.33 0.95
CA LYS A 31 3.86 8.70 1.79
C LYS A 31 2.70 9.02 0.85
N ILE A 32 1.89 8.02 0.51
CA ILE A 32 0.75 8.20 -0.38
C ILE A 32 -0.29 9.00 0.40
N VAL A 33 -0.53 10.22 -0.08
CA VAL A 33 -1.44 11.19 0.51
C VAL A 33 -2.74 11.17 -0.26
N LEU A 34 -3.79 10.63 0.34
CA LEU A 34 -5.12 10.61 -0.27
C LEU A 34 -5.99 11.64 0.44
N PRO A 35 -6.56 12.66 -0.26
CA PRO A 35 -7.54 13.53 0.38
C PRO A 35 -8.70 12.64 0.81
N VAL A 36 -9.12 12.76 2.09
CA VAL A 36 -10.36 12.10 2.54
C VAL A 36 -11.50 12.82 1.85
N SER A 37 -11.82 12.41 0.63
CA SER A 37 -12.98 12.94 -0.06
C SER A 37 -14.23 12.55 0.76
N GLN A 38 -15.25 13.41 0.74
CA GLN A 38 -16.55 13.06 1.30
C GLN A 38 -17.25 11.96 0.48
N ARG A 39 -16.71 11.57 -0.68
CA ARG A 39 -17.27 10.49 -1.49
C ARG A 39 -17.09 9.16 -0.77
N LEU A 40 -18.10 8.31 -0.95
CA LEU A 40 -18.17 6.98 -0.36
C LEU A 40 -16.99 6.08 -0.78
N VAL A 41 -16.56 6.17 -2.04
CA VAL A 41 -15.46 5.39 -2.62
C VAL A 41 -14.58 6.28 -3.49
N ALA A 42 -13.27 6.17 -3.35
CA ALA A 42 -12.28 6.78 -4.23
C ALA A 42 -11.27 5.72 -4.73
N PHE A 43 -11.01 5.72 -6.03
CA PHE A 43 -10.12 4.77 -6.70
C PHE A 43 -8.77 5.43 -7.02
N TYR A 44 -7.70 4.69 -6.75
CA TYR A 44 -6.31 5.02 -7.07
C TYR A 44 -5.67 3.81 -7.76
N ALA A 45 -4.43 3.97 -8.24
CA ALA A 45 -3.72 2.92 -8.97
C ALA A 45 -3.68 1.59 -8.20
N ASP A 46 -3.18 1.62 -6.96
CA ASP A 46 -3.00 0.41 -6.13
C ASP A 46 -4.00 0.33 -4.96
N TYR A 47 -4.84 1.36 -4.77
CA TYR A 47 -5.68 1.50 -3.58
C TYR A 47 -7.12 1.89 -3.90
N ILE A 48 -8.05 1.40 -3.08
CA ILE A 48 -9.43 1.85 -2.99
C ILE A 48 -9.65 2.40 -1.59
N VAL A 49 -10.05 3.65 -1.50
CA VAL A 49 -10.44 4.27 -0.22
C VAL A 49 -11.95 4.22 -0.12
N VAL A 50 -12.46 3.50 0.89
CA VAL A 50 -13.88 3.46 1.21
C VAL A 50 -14.13 4.26 2.47
N ASN A 51 -15.03 5.25 2.43
CA ASN A 51 -15.38 6.10 3.56
C ASN A 51 -16.88 5.98 3.87
N ARG A 52 -17.23 5.14 4.86
CA ARG A 52 -18.61 4.98 5.33
C ARG A 52 -18.83 5.79 6.60
N LYS A 53 -19.40 7.00 6.46
CA LYS A 53 -19.72 7.89 7.60
C LYS A 53 -18.52 8.12 8.53
N GLY A 54 -17.34 8.38 7.96
CA GLY A 54 -16.10 8.59 8.70
C GLY A 54 -15.32 7.32 9.05
N LYS A 55 -15.90 6.13 8.85
CA LYS A 55 -15.18 4.86 8.94
C LYS A 55 -14.45 4.62 7.62
N VAL A 56 -13.16 4.95 7.61
CA VAL A 56 -12.29 4.82 6.44
C VAL A 56 -11.66 3.43 6.40
N ARG A 57 -11.60 2.85 5.21
CA ARG A 57 -10.83 1.65 4.86
C ARG A 57 -9.95 1.96 3.65
N VAL A 58 -8.78 1.35 3.63
CA VAL A 58 -7.88 1.36 2.47
C VAL A 58 -7.71 -0.09 2.04
N LEU A 59 -8.24 -0.42 0.88
CA LEU A 59 -8.21 -1.75 0.28
C LEU A 59 -7.28 -1.75 -0.94
N SER A 60 -6.77 -2.91 -1.34
CA SER A 60 -6.10 -3.06 -2.63
C SER A 60 -7.08 -2.82 -3.77
N SER A 61 -6.64 -2.11 -4.81
CA SER A 61 -7.37 -2.04 -6.08
C SER A 61 -7.21 -3.31 -6.90
N HIS A 62 -6.22 -4.15 -6.60
CA HIS A 62 -5.96 -5.37 -7.35
C HIS A 62 -6.91 -6.48 -6.93
N CYS A 63 -7.75 -6.90 -7.89
CA CYS A 63 -8.63 -8.05 -7.74
C CYS A 63 -7.83 -9.30 -7.35
N THR A 64 -8.25 -10.01 -6.30
CA THR A 64 -7.57 -11.21 -5.81
C THR A 64 -7.69 -12.44 -6.71
N HIS A 65 -8.40 -12.33 -7.84
CA HIS A 65 -8.40 -13.36 -8.87
C HIS A 65 -7.08 -13.36 -9.67
N LEU A 66 -6.83 -12.32 -10.47
CA LEU A 66 -5.68 -12.22 -11.38
C LEU A 66 -5.04 -10.80 -11.39
N GLY A 67 -5.35 -9.97 -10.40
CA GLY A 67 -4.68 -8.68 -10.20
C GLY A 67 -5.22 -7.50 -11.02
N CYS A 68 -6.30 -7.67 -11.79
CA CYS A 68 -6.95 -6.55 -12.49
C CYS A 68 -7.31 -5.41 -11.54
N VAL A 69 -7.10 -4.18 -11.99
CA VAL A 69 -7.46 -2.97 -11.22
C VAL A 69 -8.98 -2.81 -11.21
N ILE A 70 -9.55 -2.81 -10.02
CA ILE A 70 -10.95 -2.51 -9.75
C ILE A 70 -11.11 -0.99 -9.74
N ASN A 71 -12.06 -0.48 -10.53
CA ASN A 71 -12.21 0.95 -10.78
C ASN A 71 -13.67 1.43 -10.76
N LYS A 72 -14.63 0.57 -10.40
CA LYS A 72 -16.05 0.92 -10.38
C LYS A 72 -16.79 0.33 -9.18
N VAL A 73 -17.87 1.01 -8.82
CA VAL A 73 -18.90 0.52 -7.92
C VAL A 73 -20.16 0.25 -8.73
N GLU A 74 -20.80 -0.89 -8.51
CA GLU A 74 -22.08 -1.29 -9.14
C GLU A 74 -22.92 -1.97 -8.06
N ASP A 75 -24.18 -1.58 -7.93
CA ASP A 75 -25.11 -2.10 -6.89
C ASP A 75 -24.56 -2.10 -5.45
N GLY A 76 -23.69 -1.13 -5.14
CA GLY A 76 -23.06 -1.01 -3.82
C GLY A 76 -21.86 -1.94 -3.60
N ASN A 77 -21.37 -2.60 -4.64
CA ASN A 77 -20.24 -3.51 -4.61
C ASN A 77 -19.07 -2.98 -5.45
N LEU A 78 -17.84 -3.30 -5.05
CA LEU A 78 -16.64 -3.09 -5.85
C LEU A 78 -16.57 -4.17 -6.92
N VAL A 79 -16.63 -3.79 -8.20
CA VAL A 79 -16.74 -4.75 -9.31
C VAL A 79 -15.49 -4.77 -10.18
N CYS A 80 -14.87 -5.93 -10.28
CA CYS A 80 -13.73 -6.17 -11.16
C CYS A 80 -14.19 -6.22 -12.62
N PRO A 81 -13.69 -5.34 -13.50
CA PRO A 81 -14.16 -5.25 -14.88
C PRO A 81 -13.72 -6.42 -15.76
N CYS A 82 -12.73 -7.21 -15.35
CA CYS A 82 -12.18 -8.29 -16.19
C CYS A 82 -13.09 -9.52 -16.26
N HIS A 83 -13.60 -9.98 -15.10
CA HIS A 83 -14.35 -11.25 -15.00
C HIS A 83 -15.57 -11.15 -14.07
N GLY A 84 -15.92 -9.94 -13.63
CA GLY A 84 -17.12 -9.70 -12.82
C GLY A 84 -17.04 -10.17 -11.37
N SER A 85 -15.85 -10.37 -10.81
CA SER A 85 -15.73 -10.58 -9.36
C SER A 85 -16.23 -9.36 -8.60
N GLU A 86 -17.00 -9.60 -7.55
CA GLU A 86 -17.57 -8.54 -6.72
C GLU A 86 -17.06 -8.66 -5.28
N PHE A 87 -16.78 -7.51 -4.70
CA PHE A 87 -16.39 -7.37 -3.30
C PHE A 87 -17.31 -6.37 -2.61
N ASP A 88 -17.64 -6.62 -1.35
CA ASP A 88 -18.38 -5.64 -0.56
C ASP A 88 -17.49 -4.45 -0.17
N MET A 89 -18.09 -3.45 0.48
CA MET A 89 -17.40 -2.24 0.94
C MET A 89 -16.40 -2.50 2.08
N GLU A 90 -16.42 -3.70 2.65
CA GLU A 90 -15.45 -4.19 3.63
C GLU A 90 -14.28 -4.94 2.96
N GLY A 91 -14.36 -5.19 1.65
CA GLY A 91 -13.36 -5.88 0.83
C GLY A 91 -13.56 -7.40 0.73
N ARG A 92 -14.64 -7.95 1.28
CA ARG A 92 -14.91 -9.40 1.23
C ARG A 92 -15.41 -9.79 -0.15
N ALA A 93 -14.89 -10.89 -0.69
CA ALA A 93 -15.40 -11.45 -1.93
C ALA A 93 -16.83 -11.98 -1.73
N ILE A 94 -17.76 -11.53 -2.57
CA ILE A 94 -19.17 -11.91 -2.53
C ILE A 94 -19.64 -12.56 -3.84
N LYS A 95 -18.87 -12.39 -4.92
CA LYS A 95 -19.09 -13.07 -6.21
C LYS A 95 -17.76 -13.40 -6.87
N GLY A 96 -17.65 -14.65 -7.33
CA GLY A 96 -16.47 -15.18 -7.99
C GLY A 96 -16.19 -14.54 -9.36
N PRO A 97 -15.06 -14.87 -10.00
CA PRO A 97 -14.12 -15.95 -9.63
C PRO A 97 -13.22 -15.68 -8.42
N ALA A 98 -13.04 -14.44 -7.96
CA ALA A 98 -12.32 -14.16 -6.72
C ALA A 98 -13.05 -14.75 -5.50
N TYR A 99 -12.31 -15.45 -4.63
CA TYR A 99 -12.83 -15.99 -3.36
C TYR A 99 -12.07 -15.45 -2.14
N LYS A 100 -10.91 -14.82 -2.33
CA LYS A 100 -10.14 -14.17 -1.27
C LYS A 100 -10.57 -12.70 -1.12
N PRO A 101 -10.64 -12.16 0.11
CA PRO A 101 -10.91 -10.74 0.31
C PRO A 101 -9.78 -9.87 -0.25
N LEU A 102 -10.09 -8.63 -0.62
CA LEU A 102 -9.08 -7.62 -0.96
C LEU A 102 -8.18 -7.36 0.26
N PRO A 103 -6.84 -7.36 0.08
CA PRO A 103 -5.92 -6.94 1.13
C PRO A 103 -6.28 -5.55 1.67
N SER A 104 -6.22 -5.38 2.98
CA SER A 104 -6.42 -4.08 3.64
C SER A 104 -5.10 -3.50 4.12
N TYR A 105 -4.90 -2.21 3.92
CA TYR A 105 -3.71 -1.50 4.37
C TYR A 105 -3.98 -0.71 5.64
N GLY A 106 -3.02 -0.74 6.57
CA GLY A 106 -3.01 0.20 7.69
C GLY A 106 -2.76 1.62 7.19
N PHE A 107 -3.31 2.62 7.88
CA PHE A 107 -3.09 4.02 7.54
C PHE A 107 -3.13 4.92 8.77
N ASP A 108 -2.51 6.09 8.67
CA ASP A 108 -2.67 7.17 9.64
C ASP A 108 -3.48 8.31 9.01
N LYS A 109 -4.34 8.98 9.79
CA LYS A 109 -5.10 10.16 9.34
C LYS A 109 -4.53 11.41 9.99
N ARG A 110 -4.11 12.41 9.20
CA ARG A 110 -3.68 13.73 9.71
C ARG A 110 -4.15 14.81 8.74
N ASP A 111 -4.66 15.93 9.25
CA ASP A 111 -5.03 17.11 8.46
C ASP A 111 -5.96 16.81 7.25
N GLY A 112 -6.95 15.92 7.46
CA GLY A 112 -7.89 15.53 6.40
C GLY A 112 -7.29 14.63 5.30
N GLN A 113 -6.08 14.13 5.50
CA GLN A 113 -5.36 13.26 4.57
C GLN A 113 -5.15 11.86 5.16
N ILE A 114 -5.11 10.86 4.29
CA ILE A 114 -4.75 9.47 4.63
C ILE A 114 -3.31 9.24 4.21
N PHE A 115 -2.53 8.65 5.11
CA PHE A 115 -1.17 8.19 4.89
C PHE A 115 -1.15 6.67 4.97
N VAL A 116 -1.11 6.01 3.81
CA VAL A 116 -1.12 4.54 3.74
C VAL A 116 0.22 4.01 4.23
N LYS A 117 0.18 3.07 5.18
CA LYS A 117 1.36 2.36 5.65
C LYS A 117 1.76 1.36 4.59
N PRO A 118 3.06 1.24 4.30
CA PRO A 118 3.54 0.20 3.42
C PRO A 118 3.08 -1.18 3.89
N GLU A 119 2.75 -2.04 2.93
CA GLU A 119 2.55 -3.45 3.22
C GLU A 119 3.82 -3.95 3.91
N LYS A 120 3.65 -4.60 5.06
CA LYS A 120 4.79 -5.32 5.67
C LYS A 120 5.21 -6.37 4.66
N ALA A 121 6.35 -6.14 4.01
CA ALA A 121 7.04 -7.15 3.23
C ALA A 121 7.42 -8.34 4.11
#